data_AF-A0A9R0Y6R2-F1
#
_entry.id   AF-A0A9R0Y6R2-F1
#
_cell.length_a   1.000
_cell.length_b   1.000
_cell.length_c   1.000
_cell.angle_alpha   90.00
_cell.angle_beta   90.00
_cell.angle_gamma   90.00
#
_symmetry.space_group_name_H-M   'P 1'
#
loop_
_entity.id
_entity.type
_entity.pdbx_description
1 polymer ?
#
loop_
_entity_poly.entity_id
_entity_poly.type
_entity_poly.pdbx_seq_one_letter_code
_entity_poly.pdbx_strand_id
1 'polypeptide(L)'
;MLLRPALPVAVSSTLPLISHLAAVRRRCSIAATGMAGVSAASPAAAQIGSFLSKKPYAPPSWASHLALAPSHTFSLGHFPTPIHKWNLPNLPEGTEVWIKRDDLSGMQLSGNKVRKLEFLLSDAVAQGADCVITVGGIQSNHCRATAVAAKYLNLDCYLILRTSKLLVDQDPGLVGNLLVERLLGAHIDLVSKEEYGKIGSVALADLLKNKLLEEGRKPYVIPVGGSNSLGTWGYIEAVRELEQQIQLSGDVQFDDIVVACGSGGTIAGLALGSKLSSLTAKAKGLGYAMNTAEELKFVKDIATATGIVLDPVYSGKGAYAMLKDMADNPSKWKGRKVLFVHTGGLLGLYDKVDQMSSLAGSWRRMDLEESVPRKDGTGKMF
;
A
#
# COMPACT_ATOMS: atom_id res chain seq x y z
N MET A 1 32.54 29.69 -16.91
CA MET A 1 32.91 30.44 -15.69
C MET A 1 32.64 29.54 -14.50
N LEU A 2 33.64 29.39 -13.63
CA LEU A 2 33.91 28.24 -12.76
C LEU A 2 32.81 27.85 -11.75
N LEU A 3 32.66 26.51 -11.60
CA LEU A 3 32.03 25.80 -10.49
C LEU A 3 32.64 26.23 -9.14
N ARG A 4 31.78 26.63 -8.19
CA ARG A 4 32.15 26.69 -6.77
C ARG A 4 31.77 25.38 -6.08
N PRO A 5 32.66 24.75 -5.29
CA PRO A 5 32.32 23.58 -4.50
C PRO A 5 31.49 23.97 -3.28
N ALA A 6 30.49 23.15 -2.95
CA ALA A 6 29.73 23.25 -1.71
C ALA A 6 30.63 22.87 -0.51
N LEU A 7 30.68 23.74 0.50
CA LEU A 7 31.36 23.49 1.77
C LEU A 7 30.61 22.41 2.58
N PRO A 8 31.32 21.55 3.34
CA PRO A 8 30.68 20.58 4.21
C PRO A 8 30.07 21.29 5.44
N VAL A 9 28.77 21.09 5.65
CA VAL A 9 28.10 21.50 6.89
C VAL A 9 28.52 20.51 7.98
N ALA A 10 29.31 20.99 8.94
CA ALA A 10 29.60 20.26 10.16
C ALA A 10 28.29 20.05 10.96
N VAL A 11 27.92 18.78 11.17
CA VAL A 11 26.82 18.41 12.05
C VAL A 11 27.32 18.56 13.49
N SER A 12 27.01 19.72 14.09
CA SER A 12 27.16 19.94 15.52
C SER A 12 26.08 19.19 16.29
N SER A 13 26.47 18.66 17.43
CA SER A 13 25.75 17.65 18.23
C SER A 13 24.60 18.21 19.06
N THR A 14 23.71 17.29 19.44
CA THR A 14 22.77 17.28 20.59
C THR A 14 21.33 17.77 20.38
N LEU A 15 20.41 16.80 20.33
CA LEU A 15 19.10 16.87 20.98
C LEU A 15 19.03 15.70 21.99
N PRO A 16 19.03 15.95 23.32
CA PRO A 16 19.08 14.88 24.34
C PRO A 16 17.82 14.02 24.44
N LEU A 17 16.71 14.39 23.80
CA LEU A 17 15.43 13.68 23.97
C LEU A 17 15.33 12.36 23.18
N ILE A 18 16.11 12.16 22.12
CA ILE A 18 15.93 11.01 21.22
C ILE A 18 16.77 9.80 21.66
N SER A 19 17.92 10.01 22.30
CA SER A 19 18.79 8.91 22.76
C SER A 19 18.18 8.09 23.91
N HIS A 20 17.21 8.63 24.65
CA HIS A 20 16.49 7.88 25.69
C HIS A 20 15.39 6.97 25.15
N LEU A 21 14.78 7.25 23.99
CA LEU A 21 13.74 6.37 23.42
C LEU A 21 14.30 5.11 22.75
N ALA A 22 15.52 5.18 22.20
CA ALA A 22 16.19 4.01 21.64
C ALA A 22 16.74 3.04 22.71
N ALA A 23 17.01 3.53 23.93
CA ALA A 23 17.66 2.76 24.99
C ALA A 23 16.70 2.10 25.99
N VAL A 24 15.40 2.44 25.99
CA VAL A 24 14.39 1.76 26.84
C VAL A 24 13.80 0.56 26.10
N ARG A 25 14.65 -0.44 25.82
CA ARG A 25 14.20 -1.81 25.50
C ARG A 25 13.83 -2.51 26.80
N ARG A 26 12.63 -2.24 27.33
CA ARG A 26 12.01 -3.11 28.35
C ARG A 26 10.92 -3.95 27.69
N ARG A 27 11.01 -5.27 27.83
CA ARG A 27 9.96 -6.22 27.46
C ARG A 27 8.68 -5.84 28.21
N CYS A 28 7.75 -5.17 27.52
CA CYS A 28 6.39 -5.03 28.01
C CYS A 28 5.62 -6.29 27.59
N SER A 29 5.43 -7.22 28.54
CA SER A 29 4.40 -8.24 28.41
C SER A 29 3.04 -7.53 28.43
N ILE A 30 2.30 -7.58 27.33
CA ILE A 30 0.90 -7.12 27.32
C ILE A 30 0.11 -8.12 28.17
N ALA A 31 -0.19 -7.74 29.41
CA ALA A 31 -1.07 -8.49 30.28
C ALA A 31 -2.52 -8.30 29.79
N ALA A 32 -3.21 -9.41 29.54
CA ALA A 32 -4.63 -9.42 29.22
C ALA A 32 -5.44 -9.12 30.48
N THR A 33 -6.05 -7.94 30.56
CA THR A 33 -7.13 -7.67 31.52
C THR A 33 -8.46 -7.82 30.80
N GLY A 34 -9.20 -8.86 31.18
CA GLY A 34 -10.59 -9.03 30.78
C GLY A 34 -11.51 -8.03 31.49
N MET A 35 -12.51 -7.53 30.77
CA MET A 35 -13.74 -7.02 31.38
C MET A 35 -14.94 -7.53 30.58
N ALA A 36 -15.86 -8.13 31.30
CA ALA A 36 -17.15 -8.57 30.82
C ALA A 36 -18.14 -7.41 30.75
N GLY A 37 -18.98 -7.43 29.72
CA GLY A 37 -20.33 -6.86 29.67
C GLY A 37 -20.44 -5.35 29.50
N VAL A 38 -20.70 -4.87 28.27
CA VAL A 38 -21.44 -3.62 28.05
C VAL A 38 -22.29 -3.69 26.77
N SER A 39 -23.56 -3.31 26.97
CA SER A 39 -24.62 -2.92 26.03
C SER A 39 -24.16 -2.27 24.72
N ALA A 40 -24.92 -2.56 23.64
CA ALA A 40 -24.76 -2.01 22.30
C ALA A 40 -24.76 -0.47 22.30
N ALA A 41 -23.57 0.11 22.26
CA ALA A 41 -23.37 1.53 22.00
C ALA A 41 -23.46 1.81 20.49
N SER A 42 -23.93 3.02 20.13
CA SER A 42 -23.96 3.54 18.76
C SER A 42 -22.63 3.33 18.02
N PRO A 43 -22.62 3.08 16.69
CA PRO A 43 -21.41 2.80 15.90
C PRO A 43 -20.28 3.85 16.05
N ALA A 44 -20.63 5.08 16.42
CA ALA A 44 -19.68 6.18 16.62
C ALA A 44 -18.92 6.09 17.96
N ALA A 45 -19.47 5.42 18.99
CA ALA A 45 -18.88 5.38 20.34
C ALA A 45 -17.69 4.41 20.48
N ALA A 46 -17.44 3.57 19.48
CA ALA A 46 -16.44 2.49 19.55
C ALA A 46 -15.07 2.82 18.90
N GLN A 47 -14.85 4.06 18.41
CA GLN A 47 -13.65 4.35 17.62
C GLN A 47 -12.37 4.57 18.43
N ILE A 48 -12.46 5.19 19.62
CA ILE A 48 -11.28 5.47 20.46
C ILE A 48 -10.73 4.16 21.02
N GLY A 49 -9.46 3.85 20.70
CA GLY A 49 -8.78 2.63 21.16
C GLY A 49 -8.98 1.38 20.29
N SER A 50 -9.78 1.47 19.22
CA SER A 50 -10.02 0.34 18.30
C SER A 50 -8.89 0.09 17.30
N PHE A 51 -8.04 1.09 17.07
CA PHE A 51 -6.86 1.03 16.22
C PHE A 51 -5.66 0.47 17.01
N LEU A 52 -4.75 -0.23 16.33
CA LEU A 52 -3.58 -0.87 16.92
C LEU A 52 -3.92 -1.86 18.04
N SER A 53 -5.05 -2.57 17.89
CA SER A 53 -5.52 -3.56 18.85
C SER A 53 -5.54 -4.96 18.25
N LYS A 54 -5.22 -5.99 19.03
CA LYS A 54 -5.47 -7.39 18.66
C LYS A 54 -6.97 -7.68 18.76
N LYS A 55 -7.55 -8.32 17.75
CA LYS A 55 -8.96 -8.68 17.67
C LYS A 55 -9.09 -10.19 17.41
N PRO A 56 -10.03 -10.89 18.06
CA PRO A 56 -10.41 -12.23 17.63
C PRO A 56 -10.97 -12.16 16.20
N TYR A 57 -10.72 -13.19 15.41
CA TYR A 57 -11.21 -13.27 14.03
C TYR A 57 -12.06 -14.53 13.85
N ALA A 58 -13.22 -14.34 13.21
CA ALA A 58 -14.08 -15.40 12.73
C ALA A 58 -14.25 -15.22 11.22
N PRO A 59 -14.00 -16.26 10.40
CA PRO A 59 -14.26 -16.21 8.96
C PRO A 59 -15.72 -15.84 8.64
N PRO A 60 -15.99 -15.21 7.47
CA PRO A 60 -17.36 -15.14 6.95
C PRO A 60 -17.98 -16.54 6.86
N SER A 61 -19.31 -16.62 6.98
CA SER A 61 -20.04 -17.90 6.94
C SER A 61 -19.70 -18.72 5.69
N TRP A 62 -19.64 -18.07 4.52
CA TRP A 62 -19.28 -18.71 3.24
C TRP A 62 -17.80 -19.14 3.14
N ALA A 63 -16.92 -18.68 4.03
CA ALA A 63 -15.52 -19.10 4.12
C ALA A 63 -15.21 -19.98 5.33
N SER A 64 -16.19 -20.27 6.19
CA SER A 64 -15.99 -20.99 7.45
C SER A 64 -15.45 -22.42 7.28
N HIS A 65 -15.69 -23.03 6.11
CA HIS A 65 -15.19 -24.35 5.74
C HIS A 65 -13.74 -24.36 5.23
N LEU A 66 -13.14 -23.19 4.98
CA LEU A 66 -11.75 -23.11 4.55
C LEU A 66 -10.83 -23.52 5.69
N ALA A 67 -9.92 -24.45 5.40
CA ALA A 67 -8.88 -24.85 6.35
C ALA A 67 -7.96 -23.67 6.70
N LEU A 68 -7.33 -23.74 7.87
CA LEU A 68 -6.32 -22.75 8.34
C LEU A 68 -6.87 -21.33 8.50
N ALA A 69 -8.13 -21.20 8.92
CA ALA A 69 -8.68 -19.93 9.35
C ALA A 69 -7.83 -19.33 10.49
N PRO A 70 -7.40 -18.06 10.37
CA PRO A 70 -6.71 -17.40 11.47
C PRO A 70 -7.66 -17.22 12.64
N SER A 71 -7.14 -17.25 13.87
CA SER A 71 -7.95 -17.03 15.08
C SER A 71 -7.98 -15.57 15.52
N HIS A 72 -7.04 -14.76 15.04
CA HIS A 72 -6.85 -13.37 15.46
C HIS A 72 -6.29 -12.52 14.33
N THR A 73 -6.56 -11.22 14.40
CA THR A 73 -6.02 -10.20 13.51
C THR A 73 -5.62 -8.96 14.32
N PHE A 74 -4.81 -8.07 13.74
CA PHE A 74 -4.60 -6.73 14.29
C PHE A 74 -5.45 -5.70 13.55
N SER A 75 -5.96 -4.69 14.24
CA SER A 75 -6.57 -3.53 13.59
C SER A 75 -5.50 -2.55 13.18
N LEU A 76 -5.11 -2.57 11.92
CA LEU A 76 -4.10 -1.69 11.33
C LEU A 76 -4.74 -0.81 10.23
N GLY A 77 -5.84 -1.22 9.59
CA GLY A 77 -6.49 -0.38 8.58
C GLY A 77 -7.60 0.52 9.12
N HIS A 78 -7.96 1.51 8.30
CA HIS A 78 -9.22 2.22 8.36
C HIS A 78 -10.21 1.52 7.43
N PHE A 79 -11.10 0.74 8.02
CA PHE A 79 -12.13 -0.02 7.31
C PHE A 79 -13.52 0.30 7.87
N PRO A 80 -14.59 0.21 7.06
CA PRO A 80 -14.59 -0.15 5.64
C PRO A 80 -14.02 0.98 4.75
N THR A 81 -13.34 0.65 3.66
CA THR A 81 -12.87 1.69 2.72
C THR A 81 -14.04 2.21 1.85
N PRO A 82 -14.04 3.49 1.43
CA PRO A 82 -15.15 4.04 0.64
C PRO A 82 -15.34 3.35 -0.71
N ILE A 83 -16.61 3.28 -1.16
CA ILE A 83 -17.00 2.95 -2.53
C ILE A 83 -17.78 4.13 -3.08
N HIS A 84 -17.43 4.60 -4.28
CA HIS A 84 -18.19 5.67 -4.95
C HIS A 84 -18.13 5.51 -6.48
N LYS A 85 -19.05 6.16 -7.20
CA LYS A 85 -18.98 6.26 -8.67
C LYS A 85 -17.67 6.92 -9.08
N TRP A 86 -17.02 6.40 -10.12
CA TRP A 86 -15.84 7.00 -10.72
C TRP A 86 -16.24 7.60 -12.07
N ASN A 87 -16.33 8.93 -12.11
CA ASN A 87 -16.82 9.65 -13.28
C ASN A 87 -15.79 9.62 -14.41
N LEU A 88 -15.85 8.56 -15.24
CA LEU A 88 -14.94 8.32 -16.34
C LEU A 88 -15.55 8.76 -17.67
N PRO A 89 -14.80 9.48 -18.53
CA PRO A 89 -15.29 9.88 -19.83
C PRO A 89 -15.33 8.70 -20.80
N ASN A 90 -16.18 8.80 -21.84
CA ASN A 90 -16.21 7.88 -22.99
C ASN A 90 -16.42 6.39 -22.64
N LEU A 91 -17.21 6.11 -21.60
CA LEU A 91 -17.62 4.75 -21.29
C LEU A 91 -18.61 4.22 -22.34
N PRO A 92 -18.65 2.89 -22.58
CA PRO A 92 -19.67 2.29 -23.42
C PRO A 92 -21.09 2.56 -22.89
N GLU A 93 -22.08 2.45 -23.78
CA GLU A 93 -23.47 2.78 -23.48
C GLU A 93 -23.99 2.05 -22.23
N GLY A 94 -24.54 2.80 -21.27
CA GLY A 94 -25.09 2.24 -20.03
C GLY A 94 -24.06 1.61 -19.08
N THR A 95 -22.76 1.67 -19.38
CA THR A 95 -21.71 1.19 -18.48
C THR A 95 -21.49 2.18 -17.34
N GLU A 96 -21.43 1.69 -16.12
CA GLU A 96 -20.99 2.46 -14.96
C GLU A 96 -19.68 1.90 -14.41
N VAL A 97 -18.76 2.78 -14.01
CA VAL A 97 -17.57 2.39 -13.27
C VAL A 97 -17.60 3.02 -11.89
N TRP A 98 -17.36 2.19 -10.89
CA TRP A 98 -17.24 2.54 -9.49
C TRP A 98 -15.83 2.24 -9.02
N ILE A 99 -15.41 2.89 -7.93
CA ILE A 99 -14.07 2.72 -7.37
C ILE A 99 -14.15 2.39 -5.88
N LYS A 100 -13.47 1.31 -5.49
CA LYS A 100 -13.20 0.92 -4.11
C LYS A 100 -11.87 1.55 -3.69
N ARG A 101 -11.92 2.43 -2.69
CA ARG A 101 -10.80 3.27 -2.28
C ARG A 101 -9.89 2.60 -1.26
N ASP A 102 -9.34 1.44 -1.61
CA ASP A 102 -8.39 0.72 -0.77
C ASP A 102 -7.08 1.50 -0.54
N ASP A 103 -6.78 2.48 -1.40
CA ASP A 103 -5.74 3.49 -1.21
C ASP A 103 -5.94 4.36 0.04
N LEU A 104 -7.17 4.43 0.57
CA LEU A 104 -7.53 5.16 1.79
C LEU A 104 -7.55 4.27 3.04
N SER A 105 -7.06 3.02 2.94
CA SER A 105 -7.02 2.09 4.08
C SER A 105 -6.04 2.49 5.19
N GLY A 106 -5.16 3.47 4.97
CA GLY A 106 -4.25 3.99 5.98
C GLY A 106 -2.84 3.39 5.93
N MET A 107 -2.29 3.03 7.08
CA MET A 107 -0.90 2.56 7.30
C MET A 107 0.24 3.38 6.66
N GLN A 108 0.14 4.70 6.78
CA GLN A 108 1.00 5.74 6.16
C GLN A 108 1.11 5.62 4.63
N LEU A 109 -0.09 5.83 4.04
CA LEU A 109 -0.54 5.83 2.63
C LEU A 109 -0.35 4.51 1.89
N SER A 110 -0.50 3.42 2.65
CA SER A 110 -0.60 2.08 2.12
C SER A 110 -1.99 1.85 1.51
N GLY A 111 -2.03 1.01 0.48
CA GLY A 111 -3.26 0.51 -0.11
C GLY A 111 -3.52 -0.94 0.25
N ASN A 112 -3.57 -1.83 -0.74
CA ASN A 112 -3.98 -3.22 -0.55
C ASN A 112 -3.18 -4.05 0.47
N LYS A 113 -1.98 -3.61 0.87
CA LYS A 113 -1.09 -4.37 1.74
C LYS A 113 -1.57 -4.41 3.19
N VAL A 114 -2.27 -3.38 3.66
CA VAL A 114 -2.77 -3.32 5.05
C VAL A 114 -3.61 -4.53 5.37
N ARG A 115 -4.58 -4.84 4.50
CA ARG A 115 -5.51 -5.95 4.66
C ARG A 115 -4.80 -7.29 4.90
N LYS A 116 -3.66 -7.52 4.24
CA LYS A 116 -2.89 -8.76 4.41
C LYS A 116 -2.05 -8.73 5.68
N LEU A 117 -1.44 -7.58 5.97
CA LEU A 117 -0.53 -7.40 7.10
C LEU A 117 -1.23 -7.51 8.45
N GLU A 118 -2.52 -7.19 8.54
CA GLU A 118 -3.33 -7.41 9.75
C GLU A 118 -3.27 -8.88 10.22
N PHE A 119 -3.28 -9.83 9.29
CA PHE A 119 -3.19 -11.27 9.57
C PHE A 119 -1.75 -11.74 9.74
N LEU A 120 -0.86 -11.35 8.82
CA LEU A 120 0.54 -11.79 8.82
C LEU A 120 1.28 -11.35 10.07
N LEU A 121 1.08 -10.11 10.52
CA LEU A 121 1.75 -9.60 11.71
C LEU A 121 1.08 -10.08 13.00
N SER A 122 -0.21 -10.42 12.97
CA SER A 122 -0.87 -11.14 14.07
C SER A 122 -0.18 -12.47 14.34
N ASP A 123 0.10 -13.22 13.28
CA ASP A 123 0.85 -14.49 13.36
C ASP A 123 2.31 -14.29 13.79
N ALA A 124 3.01 -13.30 13.23
CA ALA A 124 4.38 -12.98 13.63
C ALA A 124 4.51 -12.68 15.14
N VAL A 125 3.61 -11.83 15.67
CA VAL A 125 3.57 -11.51 17.10
C VAL A 125 3.20 -12.74 17.93
N ALA A 126 2.25 -13.57 17.48
CA ALA A 126 1.87 -14.80 18.17
C ALA A 126 3.02 -15.82 18.28
N GLN A 127 3.89 -15.88 17.27
CA GLN A 127 5.09 -16.72 17.27
C GLN A 127 6.26 -16.12 18.08
N GLY A 128 6.07 -14.94 18.69
CA GLY A 128 7.09 -14.29 19.50
C GLY A 128 8.25 -13.73 18.69
N ALA A 129 8.00 -13.36 17.43
CA ALA A 129 8.97 -12.69 16.59
C ALA A 129 9.38 -11.34 17.20
N ASP A 130 10.64 -10.96 17.01
CA ASP A 130 11.17 -9.64 17.40
C ASP A 130 11.54 -8.79 16.17
N CYS A 131 11.57 -9.40 14.99
CA CYS A 131 11.78 -8.74 13.72
C CYS A 131 11.06 -9.45 12.58
N VAL A 132 10.83 -8.72 11.50
CA VAL A 132 10.27 -9.25 10.25
C VAL A 132 11.23 -9.03 9.08
N ILE A 133 11.23 -9.98 8.14
CA ILE A 133 11.99 -9.91 6.90
C ILE A 133 11.01 -9.88 5.73
N THR A 134 11.23 -9.01 4.75
CA THR A 134 10.53 -9.10 3.47
C THR A 134 11.40 -8.64 2.30
N VAL A 135 10.97 -9.00 1.09
CA VAL A 135 11.68 -8.67 -0.16
C VAL A 135 10.78 -7.87 -1.10
N GLY A 136 11.36 -6.94 -1.86
CA GLY A 136 10.62 -6.15 -2.86
C GLY A 136 11.55 -5.36 -3.79
N GLY A 137 10.96 -4.57 -4.70
CA GLY A 137 11.72 -3.56 -5.44
C GLY A 137 12.03 -2.33 -4.59
N ILE A 138 12.97 -1.49 -5.03
CA ILE A 138 13.38 -0.27 -4.31
C ILE A 138 12.23 0.71 -4.00
N GLN A 139 11.14 0.69 -4.78
CA GLN A 139 9.92 1.47 -4.55
C GLN A 139 8.72 0.57 -4.18
N SER A 140 8.96 -0.49 -3.41
CA SER A 140 7.94 -1.47 -3.05
C SER A 140 6.94 -0.91 -2.04
N ASN A 141 5.68 -0.77 -2.47
CA ASN A 141 4.57 -0.47 -1.55
C ASN A 141 4.43 -1.50 -0.42
N HIS A 142 4.80 -2.76 -0.68
CA HIS A 142 4.77 -3.83 0.31
C HIS A 142 5.85 -3.67 1.38
N CYS A 143 7.08 -3.32 0.99
CA CYS A 143 8.19 -3.15 1.93
C CYS A 143 7.90 -1.99 2.88
N ARG A 144 7.50 -0.84 2.33
CA ARG A 144 7.09 0.31 3.12
C ARG A 144 5.91 0.02 4.04
N ALA A 145 4.84 -0.62 3.55
CA ALA A 145 3.70 -0.98 4.40
C ALA A 145 4.10 -1.95 5.54
N THR A 146 4.98 -2.90 5.23
CA THR A 146 5.52 -3.84 6.23
C THR A 146 6.36 -3.11 7.27
N ALA A 147 7.23 -2.18 6.87
CA ALA A 147 8.05 -1.41 7.79
C ALA A 147 7.20 -0.56 8.75
N VAL A 148 6.17 0.13 8.24
CA VAL A 148 5.25 0.92 9.08
C VAL A 148 4.55 0.01 10.09
N ALA A 149 3.93 -1.06 9.60
CA ALA A 149 3.14 -1.96 10.43
C ALA A 149 3.99 -2.73 11.46
N ALA A 150 5.23 -3.10 11.10
CA ALA A 150 6.19 -3.68 12.04
C ALA A 150 6.48 -2.72 13.21
N LYS A 151 6.73 -1.44 12.91
CA LYS A 151 7.01 -0.44 13.96
C LYS A 151 5.81 -0.17 14.85
N TYR A 152 4.59 -0.21 14.32
CA TYR A 152 3.39 -0.13 15.16
C TYR A 152 3.30 -1.26 16.18
N LEU A 153 3.82 -2.44 15.85
CA LEU A 153 3.80 -3.64 16.71
C LEU A 153 5.13 -3.88 17.43
N ASN A 154 6.02 -2.88 17.48
CA ASN A 154 7.33 -2.94 18.13
C ASN A 154 8.27 -4.04 17.57
N LEU A 155 8.17 -4.32 16.27
CA LEU A 155 9.04 -5.24 15.55
C LEU A 155 10.11 -4.45 14.78
N ASP A 156 11.35 -4.95 14.77
CA ASP A 156 12.34 -4.47 13.80
C ASP A 156 12.00 -4.96 12.39
N CYS A 157 12.40 -4.21 11.36
CA CYS A 157 12.08 -4.54 9.98
C CYS A 157 13.36 -4.61 9.16
N TYR A 158 13.56 -5.74 8.49
CA TYR A 158 14.65 -6.01 7.58
C TYR A 158 14.09 -6.16 6.16
N LEU A 159 14.62 -5.39 5.23
CA LEU A 159 14.16 -5.27 3.87
C LEU A 159 15.28 -5.65 2.91
N ILE A 160 15.00 -6.59 2.01
CA ILE A 160 15.86 -6.87 0.86
C ILE A 160 15.25 -6.15 -0.35
N LEU A 161 15.92 -5.10 -0.84
CA LEU A 161 15.40 -4.22 -1.88
C LEU A 161 16.17 -4.40 -3.21
N ARG A 162 15.42 -4.73 -4.26
CA ARG A 162 15.96 -4.93 -5.60
C ARG A 162 16.13 -3.60 -6.35
N THR A 163 17.34 -3.36 -6.84
CA THR A 163 17.72 -2.20 -7.66
C THR A 163 18.54 -2.63 -8.90
N SER A 164 18.97 -1.69 -9.74
CA SER A 164 19.80 -1.98 -10.91
C SER A 164 21.25 -2.34 -10.52
N LYS A 165 21.95 -3.11 -11.36
CA LYS A 165 23.37 -3.43 -11.17
C LYS A 165 24.26 -2.19 -11.00
N LEU A 166 23.91 -1.07 -11.64
CA LEU A 166 24.67 0.17 -11.53
C LEU A 166 24.51 0.86 -10.17
N LEU A 167 23.40 0.62 -9.47
CA LEU A 167 23.03 1.33 -8.24
C LEU A 167 23.11 0.45 -6.98
N VAL A 168 23.36 -0.85 -7.10
CA VAL A 168 23.33 -1.79 -5.96
C VAL A 168 24.40 -1.49 -4.91
N ASP A 169 25.56 -0.98 -5.34
CA ASP A 169 26.68 -0.62 -4.46
C ASP A 169 26.71 0.88 -4.09
N GLN A 170 25.59 1.60 -4.29
CA GLN A 170 25.47 3.04 -4.04
C GLN A 170 24.35 3.35 -3.03
N ASP A 171 24.39 4.53 -2.39
CA ASP A 171 23.23 4.99 -1.59
C ASP A 171 22.03 5.21 -2.52
N PRO A 172 20.90 4.50 -2.30
CA PRO A 172 19.72 4.58 -3.16
C PRO A 172 18.91 5.87 -2.99
N GLY A 173 19.34 6.77 -2.09
CA GLY A 173 18.73 8.06 -1.86
C GLY A 173 17.55 8.02 -0.87
N LEU A 174 16.72 9.05 -0.93
CA LEU A 174 15.66 9.33 0.04
C LEU A 174 14.38 9.79 -0.67
N VAL A 175 13.78 8.89 -1.46
CA VAL A 175 12.68 9.24 -2.36
C VAL A 175 11.53 8.23 -2.23
N GLY A 176 10.29 8.71 -2.29
CA GLY A 176 9.10 7.87 -2.33
C GLY A 176 8.97 6.91 -1.15
N ASN A 177 8.75 5.62 -1.42
CA ASN A 177 8.62 4.58 -0.38
C ASN A 177 9.90 4.45 0.46
N LEU A 178 11.07 4.54 -0.17
CA LEU A 178 12.37 4.38 0.49
C LEU A 178 12.63 5.43 1.56
N LEU A 179 12.16 6.66 1.37
CA LEU A 179 12.24 7.71 2.39
C LEU A 179 11.52 7.28 3.67
N VAL A 180 10.31 6.74 3.55
CA VAL A 180 9.51 6.28 4.69
C VAL A 180 10.19 5.10 5.38
N GLU A 181 10.70 4.13 4.61
CA GLU A 181 11.43 2.97 5.14
C GLU A 181 12.66 3.40 5.97
N ARG A 182 13.44 4.37 5.49
CA ARG A 182 14.61 4.91 6.20
C ARG A 182 14.21 5.73 7.44
N LEU A 183 13.14 6.53 7.38
CA LEU A 183 12.64 7.27 8.54
C LEU A 183 12.20 6.35 9.68
N LEU A 184 11.67 5.19 9.35
CA LEU A 184 11.28 4.16 10.32
C LEU A 184 12.47 3.38 10.89
N GLY A 185 13.68 3.60 10.35
CA GLY A 185 14.87 2.86 10.73
C GLY A 185 14.82 1.39 10.31
N ALA A 186 14.21 1.08 9.15
CA ALA A 186 14.31 -0.25 8.58
C ALA A 186 15.76 -0.56 8.18
N HIS A 187 16.19 -1.81 8.40
CA HIS A 187 17.46 -2.32 7.88
C HIS A 187 17.28 -2.65 6.40
N ILE A 188 18.15 -2.13 5.54
CA ILE A 188 18.00 -2.24 4.08
C ILE A 188 19.23 -2.92 3.49
N ASP A 189 19.04 -4.09 2.90
CA ASP A 189 20.02 -4.79 2.09
C ASP A 189 19.65 -4.65 0.61
N LEU A 190 20.57 -4.14 -0.20
CA LEU A 190 20.35 -4.00 -1.65
C LEU A 190 20.78 -5.26 -2.39
N VAL A 191 20.01 -5.63 -3.42
CA VAL A 191 20.37 -6.68 -4.37
C VAL A 191 20.12 -6.20 -5.80
N SER A 192 20.95 -6.61 -6.74
CA SER A 192 20.71 -6.32 -8.16
C SER A 192 19.55 -7.16 -8.70
N LYS A 193 18.96 -6.72 -9.82
CA LYS A 193 17.90 -7.48 -10.50
C LYS A 193 18.40 -8.86 -10.95
N GLU A 194 19.66 -8.94 -11.34
CA GLU A 194 20.33 -10.14 -11.84
C GLU A 194 20.56 -11.16 -10.70
N GLU A 195 21.04 -10.71 -9.55
CA GLU A 195 21.20 -11.55 -8.35
C GLU A 195 19.85 -12.06 -7.86
N TYR A 196 18.86 -11.16 -7.77
CA TYR A 196 17.49 -11.53 -7.43
C TYR A 196 16.93 -12.58 -8.40
N GLY A 197 17.18 -12.43 -9.70
CA GLY A 197 16.72 -13.36 -10.73
C GLY A 197 17.38 -14.74 -10.62
N LYS A 198 18.65 -14.81 -10.22
CA LYS A 198 19.39 -16.08 -10.05
C LYS A 198 19.05 -16.80 -8.75
N ILE A 199 18.95 -16.06 -7.64
CA ILE A 199 18.81 -16.63 -6.30
C ILE A 199 17.33 -16.82 -5.94
N GLY A 200 16.48 -15.86 -6.33
CA GLY A 200 15.07 -15.84 -5.97
C GLY A 200 14.80 -15.29 -4.56
N SER A 201 13.59 -14.79 -4.35
CA SER A 201 13.20 -14.13 -3.09
C SER A 201 13.20 -15.04 -1.86
N VAL A 202 12.90 -16.33 -2.04
CA VAL A 202 12.82 -17.28 -0.91
C VAL A 202 14.21 -17.52 -0.33
N ALA A 203 15.15 -17.93 -1.18
CA ALA A 203 16.52 -18.17 -0.76
C ALA A 203 17.19 -16.90 -0.20
N LEU A 204 16.94 -15.72 -0.79
CA LEU A 204 17.43 -14.45 -0.23
C LEU A 204 16.90 -14.19 1.19
N ALA A 205 15.60 -14.41 1.41
CA ALA A 205 15.01 -14.25 2.74
C ALA A 205 15.55 -15.28 3.74
N ASP A 206 15.75 -16.52 3.31
CA ASP A 206 16.31 -17.59 4.16
C ASP A 206 17.77 -17.33 4.55
N LEU A 207 18.59 -16.79 3.64
CA LEU A 207 19.96 -16.37 3.95
C LEU A 207 19.99 -15.32 5.07
N LEU A 208 19.17 -14.27 4.96
CA LEU A 208 19.09 -13.23 5.98
C LEU A 208 18.47 -13.76 7.29
N LYS A 209 17.47 -14.64 7.19
CA LYS A 209 16.86 -15.31 8.34
C LYS A 209 17.89 -16.10 9.13
N ASN A 210 18.71 -16.92 8.47
CA ASN A 210 19.74 -17.73 9.12
C ASN A 210 20.78 -16.87 9.83
N LYS A 211 21.24 -15.79 9.19
CA LYS A 211 22.14 -14.82 9.81
C LYS A 211 21.53 -14.21 11.08
N LEU A 212 20.28 -13.76 11.02
CA LEU A 212 19.59 -13.19 12.18
C LEU A 212 19.38 -14.20 13.32
N LEU A 213 19.14 -15.48 12.99
CA LEU A 213 19.07 -16.56 13.98
C LEU A 213 20.41 -16.78 14.68
N GLU A 214 21.53 -16.75 13.96
CA GLU A 214 22.89 -16.83 14.53
C GLU A 214 23.19 -15.65 15.45
N GLU A 215 22.62 -14.47 15.17
CA GLU A 215 22.66 -13.27 16.03
C GLU A 215 21.67 -13.33 17.22
N GLY A 216 20.96 -14.44 17.39
CA GLY A 216 20.02 -14.65 18.51
C GLY A 216 18.67 -13.93 18.36
N ARG A 217 18.34 -13.44 17.15
CA ARG A 217 17.04 -12.82 16.84
C ARG A 217 15.96 -13.88 16.55
N LYS A 218 14.71 -13.43 16.45
CA LYS A 218 13.53 -14.26 16.13
C LYS A 218 12.83 -13.71 14.88
N PRO A 219 13.42 -13.91 13.69
CA PRO A 219 12.89 -13.38 12.44
C PRO A 219 11.62 -14.12 11.96
N TYR A 220 10.61 -13.35 11.56
CA TYR A 220 9.46 -13.84 10.80
C TYR A 220 9.53 -13.38 9.34
N VAL A 221 9.48 -14.31 8.39
CA VAL A 221 9.57 -14.00 6.96
C VAL A 221 8.18 -13.74 6.38
N ILE A 222 7.99 -12.56 5.81
CA ILE A 222 6.80 -12.19 5.04
C ILE A 222 7.16 -12.29 3.54
N PRO A 223 6.48 -13.15 2.76
CA PRO A 223 6.80 -13.32 1.35
C PRO A 223 6.43 -12.07 0.53
N VAL A 224 6.96 -11.98 -0.69
CA VAL A 224 6.78 -10.83 -1.59
C VAL A 224 5.30 -10.44 -1.73
N GLY A 225 4.98 -9.21 -1.30
CA GLY A 225 3.62 -8.67 -1.37
C GLY A 225 2.64 -9.26 -0.36
N GLY A 226 3.13 -9.99 0.65
CA GLY A 226 2.32 -10.67 1.67
C GLY A 226 1.43 -11.76 1.07
N SER A 227 1.87 -12.36 -0.04
CA SER A 227 1.05 -13.30 -0.82
C SER A 227 1.35 -14.74 -0.42
N ASN A 228 0.61 -15.23 0.57
CA ASN A 228 0.55 -16.63 0.98
C ASN A 228 -0.89 -16.96 1.41
N SER A 229 -1.13 -18.17 1.91
CA SER A 229 -2.44 -18.61 2.41
C SER A 229 -3.00 -17.67 3.49
N LEU A 230 -2.18 -17.30 4.48
CA LEU A 230 -2.60 -16.43 5.58
C LEU A 230 -2.96 -15.01 5.11
N GLY A 231 -2.09 -14.37 4.34
CA GLY A 231 -2.31 -13.01 3.83
C GLY A 231 -3.49 -12.91 2.85
N THR A 232 -3.90 -14.02 2.23
CA THR A 232 -5.09 -14.10 1.37
C THR A 232 -6.38 -13.78 2.13
N TRP A 233 -6.45 -14.09 3.43
CA TRP A 233 -7.59 -13.77 4.29
C TRP A 233 -7.91 -12.27 4.35
N GLY A 234 -6.90 -11.40 4.16
CA GLY A 234 -7.12 -9.96 4.05
C GLY A 234 -8.09 -9.54 2.95
N TYR A 235 -8.06 -10.24 1.81
CA TYR A 235 -8.97 -9.95 0.68
C TYR A 235 -10.21 -10.81 0.65
N ILE A 236 -10.24 -11.93 1.39
CA ILE A 236 -11.48 -12.62 1.75
C ILE A 236 -12.33 -11.69 2.62
N GLU A 237 -11.71 -11.07 3.61
CA GLU A 237 -12.34 -10.06 4.47
C GLU A 237 -12.80 -8.82 3.67
N ALA A 238 -12.02 -8.38 2.66
CA ALA A 238 -12.46 -7.31 1.77
C ALA A 238 -13.74 -7.66 0.97
N VAL A 239 -13.95 -8.93 0.62
CA VAL A 239 -15.19 -9.38 -0.03
C VAL A 239 -16.35 -9.34 0.96
N ARG A 240 -16.15 -9.80 2.21
CA ARG A 240 -17.18 -9.67 3.27
C ARG A 240 -17.54 -8.19 3.50
N GLU A 241 -16.55 -7.32 3.54
CA GLU A 241 -16.74 -5.87 3.64
C GLU A 241 -17.56 -5.33 2.46
N LEU A 242 -17.24 -5.75 1.23
CA LEU A 242 -17.97 -5.34 0.02
C LEU A 242 -19.43 -5.81 0.03
N GLU A 243 -19.71 -7.06 0.42
CA GLU A 243 -21.07 -7.59 0.56
C GLU A 243 -21.89 -6.75 1.55
N GLN A 244 -21.30 -6.41 2.70
CA GLN A 244 -21.95 -5.58 3.71
C GLN A 244 -22.22 -4.17 3.18
N GLN A 245 -21.28 -3.57 2.45
CA GLN A 245 -21.48 -2.25 1.84
C GLN A 245 -22.58 -2.27 0.76
N ILE A 246 -22.62 -3.32 -0.07
CA ILE A 246 -23.68 -3.51 -1.08
C ILE A 246 -25.04 -3.66 -0.40
N GLN A 247 -25.13 -4.53 0.62
CA GLN A 247 -26.37 -4.77 1.35
C GLN A 247 -26.91 -3.51 2.03
N LEU A 248 -26.03 -2.69 2.61
CA LEU A 248 -26.41 -1.41 3.23
C LEU A 248 -26.84 -0.35 2.20
N SER A 249 -26.32 -0.43 0.97
CA SER A 249 -26.64 0.53 -0.09
C SER A 249 -27.98 0.25 -0.81
N GLY A 250 -28.50 -0.98 -0.72
CA GLY A 250 -29.79 -1.39 -1.31
C GLY A 250 -29.82 -1.57 -2.84
N ASP A 251 -29.08 -0.77 -3.60
CA ASP A 251 -29.37 -0.57 -5.04
C ASP A 251 -28.24 -0.91 -6.03
N VAL A 252 -27.05 -1.31 -5.54
CA VAL A 252 -25.88 -1.49 -6.39
C VAL A 252 -25.38 -2.94 -6.37
N GLN A 253 -25.40 -3.57 -7.54
CA GLN A 253 -24.74 -4.85 -7.81
C GLN A 253 -23.63 -4.61 -8.85
N PHE A 254 -22.52 -5.33 -8.73
CA PHE A 254 -21.38 -5.22 -9.64
C PHE A 254 -21.24 -6.48 -10.48
N ASP A 255 -21.13 -6.32 -11.80
CA ASP A 255 -20.96 -7.42 -12.75
C ASP A 255 -19.49 -7.86 -12.86
N ASP A 256 -18.55 -6.95 -12.59
CA ASP A 256 -17.11 -7.22 -12.62
C ASP A 256 -16.38 -6.50 -11.49
N ILE A 257 -15.36 -7.16 -10.95
CA ILE A 257 -14.33 -6.56 -10.11
C ILE A 257 -13.01 -6.57 -10.86
N VAL A 258 -12.41 -5.39 -11.00
CA VAL A 258 -11.12 -5.18 -11.67
C VAL A 258 -10.08 -4.73 -10.66
N VAL A 259 -8.92 -5.38 -10.67
CA VAL A 259 -7.82 -5.08 -9.76
C VAL A 259 -6.48 -5.36 -10.44
N ALA A 260 -5.46 -4.57 -10.11
CA ALA A 260 -4.10 -4.84 -10.57
C ALA A 260 -3.54 -6.11 -9.91
N CYS A 261 -2.91 -6.98 -10.71
CA CYS A 261 -2.29 -8.22 -10.21
C CYS A 261 -0.75 -8.12 -10.23
N GLY A 262 -0.14 -8.16 -9.04
CA GLY A 262 1.31 -8.30 -8.85
C GLY A 262 1.65 -9.71 -8.37
N SER A 263 1.99 -9.86 -7.08
CA SER A 263 2.31 -11.17 -6.48
C SER A 263 1.10 -12.08 -6.20
N GLY A 264 -0.06 -11.82 -6.81
CA GLY A 264 -1.22 -12.73 -6.78
C GLY A 264 -2.13 -12.69 -5.54
N GLY A 265 -1.64 -12.47 -4.32
CA GLY A 265 -2.47 -12.69 -3.11
C GLY A 265 -3.72 -11.81 -3.00
N THR A 266 -3.74 -10.61 -3.60
CA THR A 266 -4.95 -9.76 -3.62
C THR A 266 -6.02 -10.34 -4.53
N ILE A 267 -5.64 -10.71 -5.76
CA ILE A 267 -6.59 -11.33 -6.70
C ILE A 267 -7.00 -12.73 -6.25
N ALA A 268 -6.12 -13.48 -5.58
CA ALA A 268 -6.46 -14.78 -5.02
C ALA A 268 -7.55 -14.65 -3.94
N GLY A 269 -7.42 -13.69 -3.02
CA GLY A 269 -8.41 -13.45 -1.98
C GLY A 269 -9.72 -12.91 -2.54
N LEU A 270 -9.65 -11.98 -3.51
CA LEU A 270 -10.83 -11.50 -4.22
C LEU A 270 -11.50 -12.63 -4.99
N ALA A 271 -10.78 -13.40 -5.81
CA ALA A 271 -11.36 -14.46 -6.63
C ALA A 271 -11.93 -15.61 -5.77
N LEU A 272 -11.25 -16.00 -4.69
CA LEU A 272 -11.76 -17.01 -3.77
C LEU A 272 -12.99 -16.50 -3.03
N GLY A 273 -12.91 -15.30 -2.46
CA GLY A 273 -14.05 -14.68 -1.79
C GLY A 273 -15.23 -14.48 -2.74
N SER A 274 -14.98 -14.00 -3.95
CA SER A 274 -15.96 -13.76 -5.01
C SER A 274 -16.59 -15.04 -5.54
N LYS A 275 -15.84 -16.14 -5.68
CA LYS A 275 -16.37 -17.44 -6.13
C LYS A 275 -17.16 -18.15 -5.02
N LEU A 276 -16.75 -17.99 -3.77
CA LEU A 276 -17.50 -18.47 -2.61
C LEU A 276 -18.68 -17.56 -2.27
N SER A 277 -18.63 -16.30 -2.73
CA SER A 277 -19.76 -15.38 -2.83
C SER A 277 -20.33 -15.36 -4.26
N SER A 278 -21.10 -14.33 -4.59
CA SER A 278 -21.80 -14.20 -5.88
C SER A 278 -21.08 -13.28 -6.90
N LEU A 279 -19.78 -13.03 -6.76
CA LEU A 279 -19.04 -12.00 -7.54
C LEU A 279 -18.06 -12.61 -8.57
N THR A 280 -17.67 -11.85 -9.60
CA THR A 280 -16.73 -12.31 -10.66
C THR A 280 -15.55 -11.34 -10.87
N ALA A 281 -14.32 -11.85 -11.02
CA ALA A 281 -13.09 -11.06 -11.20
C ALA A 281 -12.18 -11.57 -12.35
N LYS A 282 -11.47 -10.68 -13.07
CA LYS A 282 -10.54 -11.00 -14.20
C LYS A 282 -9.26 -10.12 -14.17
N ALA A 283 -8.12 -10.59 -14.73
CA ALA A 283 -6.85 -9.84 -14.80
C ALA A 283 -5.99 -10.08 -16.07
N LYS A 284 -5.25 -9.06 -16.53
CA LYS A 284 -4.26 -9.07 -17.66
C LYS A 284 -3.16 -7.98 -17.47
N GLY A 285 -1.94 -8.14 -18.02
CA GLY A 285 -0.86 -7.11 -18.03
C GLY A 285 0.48 -7.52 -18.69
N LEU A 286 1.36 -6.54 -19.03
CA LEU A 286 2.63 -6.70 -19.79
C LEU A 286 3.89 -7.04 -18.95
N GLY A 287 3.85 -6.92 -17.61
CA GLY A 287 4.98 -7.19 -16.73
C GLY A 287 5.27 -6.10 -15.68
N TYR A 288 6.11 -6.43 -14.69
CA TYR A 288 6.37 -5.63 -13.49
C TYR A 288 7.23 -4.37 -13.75
N ALA A 289 6.74 -3.20 -13.35
CA ALA A 289 7.46 -1.91 -13.31
C ALA A 289 8.08 -1.38 -14.63
N MET A 290 7.71 -1.95 -15.78
CA MET A 290 8.07 -1.44 -17.12
C MET A 290 6.89 -0.67 -17.70
N ASN A 291 7.04 0.63 -17.98
CA ASN A 291 5.96 1.46 -18.50
C ASN A 291 6.15 1.83 -19.96
N THR A 292 5.07 1.84 -20.73
CA THR A 292 5.06 2.50 -22.05
C THR A 292 4.78 3.99 -21.91
N ALA A 293 5.10 4.79 -22.93
CA ALA A 293 4.79 6.22 -22.93
C ALA A 293 3.28 6.47 -22.84
N GLU A 294 2.48 5.60 -23.46
CA GLU A 294 1.02 5.63 -23.43
C GLU A 294 0.47 5.38 -22.02
N GLU A 295 1.04 4.42 -21.26
CA GLU A 295 0.64 4.17 -19.88
C GLU A 295 0.92 5.37 -18.96
N LEU A 296 2.07 6.03 -19.12
CA LEU A 296 2.41 7.23 -18.33
C LEU A 296 1.52 8.43 -18.70
N LYS A 297 1.25 8.62 -20.00
CA LYS A 297 0.32 9.63 -20.47
C LYS A 297 -1.09 9.38 -19.92
N PHE A 298 -1.54 8.12 -19.93
CA PHE A 298 -2.83 7.72 -19.36
C PHE A 298 -2.93 8.09 -17.88
N VAL A 299 -1.90 7.83 -17.07
CA VAL A 299 -1.89 8.19 -15.64
C VAL A 299 -2.08 9.70 -15.44
N LYS A 300 -1.43 10.53 -16.26
CA LYS A 300 -1.61 11.99 -16.21
C LYS A 300 -3.01 12.40 -16.66
N ASP A 301 -3.54 11.80 -17.74
CA ASP A 301 -4.83 12.16 -18.31
C ASP A 301 -5.99 11.76 -17.38
N ILE A 302 -5.93 10.57 -16.78
CA ILE A 302 -6.96 10.10 -15.84
C ILE A 302 -7.00 10.94 -14.56
N ALA A 303 -5.83 11.36 -14.07
CA ALA A 303 -5.72 12.26 -12.94
C ALA A 303 -6.34 13.63 -13.26
N THR A 304 -6.03 14.16 -14.44
CA THR A 304 -6.59 15.44 -14.92
C THR A 304 -8.12 15.36 -15.07
N ALA A 305 -8.64 14.25 -15.60
CA ALA A 305 -10.06 14.10 -15.88
C ALA A 305 -10.92 13.82 -14.64
N THR A 306 -10.37 13.14 -13.63
CA THR A 306 -11.18 12.56 -12.54
C THR A 306 -10.75 13.00 -11.13
N GLY A 307 -9.59 13.65 -11.00
CA GLY A 307 -8.97 13.94 -9.69
C GLY A 307 -8.41 12.71 -8.97
N ILE A 308 -8.52 11.50 -9.54
CA ILE A 308 -7.94 10.27 -8.99
C ILE A 308 -6.55 10.05 -9.61
N VAL A 309 -5.52 10.15 -8.78
CA VAL A 309 -4.13 9.90 -9.19
C VAL A 309 -3.79 8.42 -8.95
N LEU A 310 -3.41 7.72 -10.01
CA LEU A 310 -3.03 6.31 -9.94
C LEU A 310 -1.50 6.16 -10.00
N ASP A 311 -0.99 5.12 -9.35
CA ASP A 311 0.42 4.77 -9.49
C ASP A 311 0.72 4.15 -10.87
N PRO A 312 1.89 4.39 -11.46
CA PRO A 312 2.21 3.92 -12.81
C PRO A 312 2.54 2.42 -12.85
N VAL A 313 2.82 1.78 -11.72
CA VAL A 313 3.30 0.39 -11.69
C VAL A 313 2.15 -0.62 -11.62
N TYR A 314 1.08 -0.30 -10.88
CA TYR A 314 -0.03 -1.21 -10.61
C TYR A 314 -1.39 -0.62 -11.02
N SER A 315 -1.93 0.31 -10.23
CA SER A 315 -3.32 0.79 -10.36
C SER A 315 -3.53 1.49 -11.71
N GLY A 316 -2.55 2.28 -12.16
CA GLY A 316 -2.57 2.94 -13.46
C GLY A 316 -2.63 1.95 -14.62
N LYS A 317 -1.85 0.87 -14.58
CA LYS A 317 -1.90 -0.19 -15.60
C LYS A 317 -3.21 -0.96 -15.56
N GLY A 318 -3.73 -1.25 -14.36
CA GLY A 318 -5.00 -1.93 -14.19
C GLY A 318 -6.15 -1.12 -14.80
N ALA A 319 -6.20 0.18 -14.50
CA ALA A 319 -7.20 1.08 -15.08
C ALA A 319 -7.00 1.30 -16.58
N TYR A 320 -5.76 1.43 -17.05
CA TYR A 320 -5.44 1.55 -18.47
C TYR A 320 -5.93 0.34 -19.26
N ALA A 321 -5.60 -0.87 -18.81
CA ALA A 321 -6.02 -2.11 -19.45
C ALA A 321 -7.55 -2.27 -19.45
N MET A 322 -8.22 -1.89 -18.35
CA MET A 322 -9.68 -1.90 -18.24
C MET A 322 -10.32 -0.97 -19.27
N LEU A 323 -9.90 0.29 -19.30
CA LEU A 323 -10.49 1.29 -20.19
C LEU A 323 -10.14 1.04 -21.65
N LYS A 324 -8.94 0.52 -21.93
CA LYS A 324 -8.57 0.08 -23.28
C LYS A 324 -9.44 -1.09 -23.74
N ASP A 325 -9.67 -2.10 -22.89
CA ASP A 325 -10.54 -3.23 -23.23
C ASP A 325 -12.01 -2.79 -23.41
N MET A 326 -12.47 -1.80 -22.64
CA MET A 326 -13.78 -1.15 -22.83
C MET A 326 -13.90 -0.42 -24.16
N ALA A 327 -12.86 0.32 -24.56
CA ALA A 327 -12.82 1.04 -25.83
C ALA A 327 -12.72 0.08 -27.03
N ASP A 328 -11.90 -0.97 -26.93
CA ASP A 328 -11.68 -1.94 -28.00
C ASP A 328 -12.88 -2.91 -28.16
N ASN A 329 -13.66 -3.15 -27.10
CA ASN A 329 -14.76 -4.13 -27.08
C ASN A 329 -16.04 -3.55 -26.44
N PRO A 330 -16.63 -2.45 -26.95
CA PRO A 330 -17.70 -1.73 -26.26
C PRO A 330 -18.97 -2.58 -26.03
N SER A 331 -19.30 -3.49 -26.95
CA SER A 331 -20.46 -4.38 -26.81
C SER A 331 -20.36 -5.33 -25.62
N LYS A 332 -19.14 -5.73 -25.24
CA LYS A 332 -18.87 -6.57 -24.05
C LYS A 332 -19.26 -5.86 -22.75
N TRP A 333 -19.17 -4.53 -22.72
CA TRP A 333 -19.31 -3.74 -21.52
C TRP A 333 -20.64 -2.98 -21.41
N LYS A 334 -21.43 -2.95 -22.48
CA LYS A 334 -22.75 -2.29 -22.53
C LYS A 334 -23.62 -2.69 -21.34
N GLY A 335 -24.12 -1.69 -20.60
CA GLY A 335 -25.01 -1.88 -19.45
C GLY A 335 -24.36 -2.43 -18.16
N ARG A 336 -23.05 -2.69 -18.15
CA ARG A 336 -22.37 -3.31 -16.99
C ARG A 336 -21.99 -2.30 -15.91
N LYS A 337 -22.08 -2.71 -14.65
CA LYS A 337 -21.56 -1.99 -13.49
C LYS A 337 -20.25 -2.62 -13.03
N VAL A 338 -19.14 -1.89 -13.17
CA VAL A 338 -17.78 -2.37 -12.91
C VAL A 338 -17.23 -1.73 -11.64
N LEU A 339 -16.68 -2.53 -10.72
CA LEU A 339 -15.95 -2.05 -9.55
C LEU A 339 -14.44 -2.14 -9.77
N PHE A 340 -13.77 -1.00 -9.84
CA PHE A 340 -12.31 -0.92 -9.85
C PHE A 340 -11.76 -0.82 -8.42
N VAL A 341 -10.84 -1.71 -8.04
CA VAL A 341 -10.18 -1.67 -6.73
C VAL A 341 -8.90 -0.86 -6.83
N HIS A 342 -8.90 0.36 -6.27
CA HIS A 342 -7.71 1.19 -6.21
C HIS A 342 -6.79 0.70 -5.09
N THR A 343 -5.73 0.00 -5.47
CA THR A 343 -4.83 -0.66 -4.51
C THR A 343 -3.77 0.25 -3.87
N GLY A 344 -3.91 1.57 -3.99
CA GLY A 344 -2.93 2.57 -3.57
C GLY A 344 -1.69 2.63 -4.45
N GLY A 345 -0.56 3.02 -3.86
CA GLY A 345 0.75 3.00 -4.52
C GLY A 345 1.34 4.35 -4.89
N LEU A 346 0.73 5.46 -4.45
CA LEU A 346 1.04 6.82 -4.88
C LEU A 346 2.53 7.19 -4.76
N LEU A 347 3.21 6.76 -3.68
CA LEU A 347 4.65 7.00 -3.49
C LEU A 347 5.54 6.33 -4.56
N GLY A 348 5.01 5.36 -5.30
CA GLY A 348 5.70 4.78 -6.45
C GLY A 348 5.83 5.73 -7.63
N LEU A 349 5.07 6.82 -7.70
CA LEU A 349 5.23 7.87 -8.74
C LEU A 349 6.61 8.50 -8.72
N TYR A 350 7.26 8.54 -7.55
CA TYR A 350 8.56 9.16 -7.43
C TYR A 350 9.65 8.42 -8.22
N ASP A 351 9.45 7.13 -8.53
CA ASP A 351 10.33 6.36 -9.43
C ASP A 351 10.27 6.86 -10.89
N LYS A 352 9.23 7.62 -11.24
CA LYS A 352 8.89 8.02 -12.61
C LYS A 352 8.91 9.53 -12.83
N VAL A 353 9.41 10.30 -11.87
CA VAL A 353 9.41 11.78 -11.93
C VAL A 353 10.07 12.29 -13.22
N ASP A 354 11.25 11.78 -13.57
CA ASP A 354 11.95 12.22 -14.78
C ASP A 354 11.14 11.92 -16.05
N GLN A 355 10.52 10.74 -16.12
CA GLN A 355 9.68 10.33 -17.25
C GLN A 355 8.35 11.11 -17.30
N MET A 356 7.84 11.58 -16.15
CA MET A 356 6.60 12.35 -16.04
C MET A 356 6.81 13.87 -16.17
N SER A 357 8.05 14.36 -16.05
CA SER A 357 8.38 15.79 -16.08
C SER A 357 7.87 16.47 -17.35
N SER A 358 7.99 15.81 -18.51
CA SER A 358 7.44 16.32 -19.78
C SER A 358 5.91 16.34 -19.85
N LEU A 359 5.22 15.51 -19.05
CA LEU A 359 3.76 15.37 -19.04
C LEU A 359 3.07 16.25 -18.00
N ALA A 360 3.75 16.53 -16.88
CA ALA A 360 3.20 17.20 -15.70
C ALA A 360 4.03 18.41 -15.23
N GLY A 361 5.05 18.83 -15.98
CA GLY A 361 5.94 19.94 -15.63
C GLY A 361 5.40 21.33 -15.95
N SER A 362 4.15 21.47 -16.39
CA SER A 362 3.55 22.77 -16.69
C SER A 362 3.28 23.56 -15.41
N TRP A 363 4.06 24.60 -15.17
CA TRP A 363 3.82 25.61 -14.14
C TRP A 363 4.24 26.98 -14.70
N ARG A 364 3.72 28.06 -14.11
CA ARG A 364 4.17 29.41 -14.42
C ARG A 364 4.38 30.17 -13.12
N ARG A 365 5.44 30.97 -13.05
CA ARG A 365 5.53 32.03 -12.04
C ARG A 365 4.37 32.99 -12.30
N MET A 366 3.64 33.37 -11.26
CA MET A 366 2.69 34.47 -11.38
C MET A 366 3.50 35.74 -11.61
N ASP A 367 3.27 36.41 -12.73
CA ASP A 367 3.82 37.73 -12.99
C ASP A 367 3.08 38.72 -12.08
N LEU A 368 3.76 39.14 -11.01
CA LEU A 368 3.31 40.22 -10.16
C LEU A 368 4.04 41.46 -10.65
N GLU A 369 3.33 42.40 -11.27
CA GLU A 369 3.86 43.75 -11.44
C GLU A 369 4.23 44.26 -10.04
N GLU A 370 5.50 44.61 -9.82
CA GLU A 370 5.90 45.26 -8.58
C GLU A 370 5.05 46.51 -8.41
N SER A 371 4.33 46.58 -7.28
CA SER A 371 3.31 47.56 -6.90
C SER A 371 1.86 47.23 -7.29
N VAL A 372 1.25 46.26 -6.59
CA VAL A 372 -0.13 46.48 -6.14
C VAL A 372 -0.05 47.57 -5.06
N PRO A 373 -0.55 48.80 -5.29
CA PRO A 373 -0.42 49.87 -4.31
C PRO A 373 -1.18 49.51 -3.03
N ARG A 374 -0.52 49.68 -1.87
CA ARG A 374 -1.16 49.56 -0.55
C ARG A 374 -2.34 50.53 -0.50
N LYS A 375 -3.56 50.05 -0.21
CA LYS A 375 -4.71 50.95 -0.01
C LYS A 375 -4.68 51.70 1.33
N ASP A 376 -3.89 51.26 2.32
CA ASP A 376 -4.09 51.71 3.71
C ASP A 376 -2.88 51.61 4.67
N GLY A 377 -1.67 51.30 4.20
CA GLY A 377 -0.45 51.54 4.99
C GLY A 377 -0.23 50.69 6.26
N THR A 378 -1.09 49.73 6.60
CA THR A 378 -0.93 48.89 7.79
C THR A 378 -0.84 47.40 7.45
N GLY A 379 0.38 46.83 7.49
CA GLY A 379 0.58 45.38 7.48
C GLY A 379 1.96 44.95 6.95
N LYS A 380 2.65 44.05 7.68
CA LYS A 380 3.90 43.42 7.22
C LYS A 380 3.61 42.41 6.12
N MET A 381 4.45 42.40 5.07
CA MET A 381 4.47 41.34 4.04
C MET A 381 4.87 40.01 4.70
N PHE A 382 4.15 38.94 4.35
CA PHE A 382 4.69 37.58 4.36
C PHE A 382 5.00 37.18 2.92
#